data_AF-A0A9Q3F094-F1
#
_entry.id   AF-A0A9Q3F094-F1
#
_cell.length_a   1.000
_cell.length_b   1.000
_cell.length_c   1.000
_cell.angle_alpha   90.00
_cell.angle_beta   90.00
_cell.angle_gamma   90.00
#
_symmetry.space_group_name_H-M   'P 1'
#
loop_
_entity.id
_entity.type
_entity.pdbx_description
1 polymer ?
#
loop_
_entity_poly.entity_id
_entity_poly.type
_entity_poly.pdbx_seq_one_letter_code
_entity_poly.pdbx_strand_id
1 'polypeptide(L)'
;MGLGKPIQAIALIGTSKEGLITNPHHSTHTIIIFPTRLITKWKSEISQNAQAGALKAKIYHGPTCHSLSDADILKCDIVITSYNTINQEFKQINTSTSCIFKINWHCIIMDEAHYILSQYTSTDHTIDSLLLSRTICLTGTPIHNTIYDLWGIISFITQPGAQINITGHHSS
;
A
#
# COMPACT_ATOMS: atom_id res chain seq x y z
N MET A 1 -4.93 -4.40 -17.63
CA MET A 1 -4.45 -5.60 -18.38
C MET A 1 -4.39 -6.83 -17.49
N GLY A 2 -4.89 -7.98 -18.00
CA GLY A 2 -5.17 -9.23 -17.28
C GLY A 2 -4.03 -10.25 -17.18
N LEU A 3 -2.79 -9.79 -17.03
CA LEU A 3 -1.60 -10.66 -16.88
C LEU A 3 -1.43 -11.27 -15.47
N GLY A 4 -2.46 -11.21 -14.63
CA GLY A 4 -2.39 -11.79 -13.28
C GLY A 4 -1.50 -11.05 -12.28
N LYS A 5 -1.32 -9.72 -12.41
CA LYS A 5 -0.58 -8.93 -11.38
C LYS A 5 -1.11 -9.16 -9.95
N PRO A 6 -2.44 -9.20 -9.70
CA PRO A 6 -2.96 -9.47 -8.37
C PRO A 6 -2.57 -10.85 -7.83
N ILE A 7 -2.68 -11.91 -8.64
CA ILE A 7 -2.32 -13.27 -8.20
C ILE A 7 -0.81 -13.39 -7.90
N GLN A 8 0.05 -12.75 -8.69
CA GLN A 8 1.49 -12.69 -8.43
C GLN A 8 1.79 -11.96 -7.11
N ALA A 9 1.11 -10.85 -6.84
CA ALA A 9 1.23 -10.12 -5.58
C ALA A 9 0.76 -10.95 -4.39
N ILE A 10 -0.36 -11.66 -4.51
CA ILE A 10 -0.88 -12.56 -3.45
C ILE A 10 0.10 -13.68 -3.16
N ALA A 11 0.65 -14.32 -4.19
CA ALA A 11 1.67 -15.36 -4.04
C ALA A 11 2.91 -14.84 -3.31
N LEU A 12 3.39 -13.65 -3.69
CA LEU A 12 4.53 -13.00 -3.04
C LEU A 12 4.26 -12.70 -1.55
N ILE A 13 3.05 -12.23 -1.20
CA ILE A 13 2.68 -12.00 0.20
C ILE A 13 2.72 -13.30 0.99
N GLY A 14 2.15 -14.38 0.44
CA GLY A 14 2.15 -15.71 1.06
C GLY A 14 3.57 -16.20 1.36
N THR A 15 4.45 -16.20 0.36
CA THR A 15 5.84 -16.64 0.53
C THR A 15 6.63 -15.74 1.48
N SER A 16 6.41 -14.42 1.43
CA SER A 16 7.10 -13.48 2.34
C SER A 16 6.69 -13.71 3.79
N LYS A 17 5.40 -13.94 4.05
CA LYS A 17 4.89 -14.27 5.39
C LYS A 17 5.57 -15.50 5.97
N GLU A 18 5.66 -16.59 5.21
CA GLU A 18 6.30 -17.83 5.66
C GLU A 18 7.77 -17.62 6.07
N GLY A 19 8.53 -16.87 5.26
CA GLY A 19 9.91 -16.52 5.59
C GLY A 19 10.03 -15.62 6.82
N LEU A 20 9.16 -14.63 6.97
CA LEU A 20 9.25 -13.62 8.03
C LEU A 20 8.73 -14.10 9.38
N ILE A 21 7.80 -15.07 9.42
CA ILE A 21 7.34 -15.67 10.70
C ILE A 21 8.52 -16.23 11.51
N THR A 22 9.60 -16.63 10.83
CA THR A 22 10.82 -17.13 11.49
C THR A 22 11.64 -16.05 12.19
N ASN A 23 11.35 -14.76 11.94
CA ASN A 23 12.07 -13.64 12.53
C ASN A 23 11.10 -12.68 13.28
N PRO A 24 11.03 -12.77 14.62
CA PRO A 24 10.06 -12.02 15.42
C PRO A 24 10.30 -10.49 15.44
N HIS A 25 11.42 -10.01 14.90
CA HIS A 25 11.73 -8.58 14.84
C HIS A 25 11.14 -7.87 13.60
N HIS A 26 10.54 -8.60 12.66
CA HIS A 26 9.96 -8.01 11.46
C HIS A 26 8.43 -8.09 11.46
N SER A 27 7.81 -7.00 11.00
CA SER A 27 6.41 -7.04 10.62
C SER A 27 6.20 -8.03 9.48
N THR A 28 5.03 -8.66 9.46
CA THR A 28 4.54 -9.51 8.35
C THR A 28 3.38 -8.86 7.60
N HIS A 29 2.94 -7.68 8.05
CA HIS A 29 1.74 -7.04 7.54
C HIS A 29 1.98 -6.39 6.19
N THR A 30 1.07 -6.62 5.24
CA THR A 30 1.06 -5.97 3.94
C THR A 30 -0.13 -5.04 3.82
N ILE A 31 0.09 -3.81 3.38
CA ILE A 31 -0.97 -2.89 3.00
C ILE A 31 -1.07 -2.82 1.47
N ILE A 32 -2.27 -3.04 0.94
CA ILE A 32 -2.56 -2.93 -0.48
C ILE A 32 -3.44 -1.70 -0.68
N ILE A 33 -2.95 -0.76 -1.50
CA ILE A 33 -3.63 0.49 -1.82
C ILE A 33 -3.92 0.52 -3.32
N PHE A 34 -5.12 0.92 -3.69
CA PHE A 34 -5.53 1.01 -5.09
C PHE A 34 -6.68 2.01 -5.29
N PRO A 35 -7.06 2.33 -6.55
CA PRO A 35 -8.24 3.13 -6.82
C PRO A 35 -9.51 2.47 -6.26
N THR A 36 -10.42 3.24 -5.64
CA THR A 36 -11.63 2.74 -4.95
C THR A 36 -12.44 1.72 -5.78
N ARG A 37 -12.51 1.90 -7.10
CA ARG A 37 -13.20 0.98 -8.03
C ARG A 37 -12.67 -0.46 -8.04
N LEU A 38 -11.45 -0.70 -7.53
CA LEU A 38 -10.78 -2.01 -7.55
C LEU A 38 -10.92 -2.81 -6.25
N ILE A 39 -11.60 -2.28 -5.22
CA ILE A 39 -11.76 -2.96 -3.91
C ILE A 39 -12.37 -4.35 -4.07
N THR A 40 -13.51 -4.43 -4.76
CA THR A 40 -14.25 -5.69 -4.94
C THR A 40 -13.45 -6.72 -5.72
N LYS A 41 -12.68 -6.27 -6.71
CA LYS A 41 -11.78 -7.12 -7.50
C LYS A 41 -10.71 -7.75 -6.62
N TRP A 42 -9.95 -6.96 -5.85
CA TRP A 42 -8.90 -7.49 -4.98
C TRP A 42 -9.44 -8.42 -3.90
N LYS A 43 -10.62 -8.12 -3.34
CA LYS A 43 -11.30 -9.04 -2.42
C LYS A 43 -11.55 -10.41 -3.06
N SER A 44 -12.07 -10.42 -4.29
CA SER A 44 -12.34 -11.64 -5.05
C SER A 44 -11.05 -12.42 -5.31
N GLU A 45 -10.01 -11.75 -5.80
CA GLU A 45 -8.71 -12.36 -6.14
C GLU A 45 -8.06 -13.03 -4.91
N ILE A 46 -8.08 -12.38 -3.75
CA ILE A 46 -7.55 -12.96 -2.51
C ILE A 46 -8.38 -14.19 -2.11
N SER A 47 -9.72 -14.10 -2.14
CA SER A 47 -10.58 -15.21 -1.75
C SER A 47 -10.50 -16.43 -2.67
N GLN A 48 -10.17 -16.23 -3.95
CA GLN A 48 -10.09 -17.30 -4.95
C GLN A 48 -8.71 -17.94 -5.02
N ASN A 49 -7.65 -17.16 -4.84
CA ASN A 49 -6.28 -17.63 -5.09
C ASN A 49 -5.48 -17.92 -3.81
N ALA A 50 -5.86 -17.38 -2.66
CA ALA A 50 -5.24 -17.75 -1.39
C ALA A 50 -5.86 -19.05 -0.87
N GLN A 51 -5.02 -20.00 -0.43
CA GLN A 51 -5.51 -21.18 0.28
C GLN A 51 -6.33 -20.75 1.50
N ALA A 52 -7.46 -21.42 1.76
CA ALA A 52 -8.36 -21.08 2.84
C ALA A 52 -7.61 -21.00 4.19
N GLY A 53 -7.64 -19.83 4.83
CA GLY A 53 -6.97 -19.58 6.11
C GLY A 53 -5.48 -19.21 6.02
N ALA A 54 -4.85 -19.28 4.85
CA ALA A 54 -3.43 -18.95 4.68
C ALA A 54 -3.16 -17.43 4.83
N LEU A 55 -4.06 -16.59 4.32
CA LEU A 55 -3.96 -15.13 4.38
C LEU A 55 -5.24 -14.52 4.95
N LYS A 56 -5.11 -13.81 6.06
CA LYS A 56 -6.19 -13.05 6.71
C LYS A 56 -6.20 -11.63 6.15
N ALA A 57 -7.16 -11.33 5.29
CA ALA A 57 -7.34 -10.01 4.72
C ALA A 57 -8.49 -9.25 5.37
N LYS A 58 -8.28 -7.96 5.67
CA LYS A 58 -9.33 -7.02 6.08
C LYS A 58 -9.43 -5.84 5.13
N ILE A 59 -10.67 -5.41 4.89
CA ILE A 59 -10.97 -4.20 4.14
C ILE A 59 -11.03 -3.04 5.13
N TYR A 60 -10.21 -2.03 4.89
CA TYR A 60 -10.17 -0.76 5.57
C TYR A 60 -10.65 0.32 4.61
N HIS A 61 -11.97 0.44 4.48
CA HIS A 61 -12.60 1.42 3.59
C HIS A 61 -14.02 1.79 4.07
N GLY A 62 -14.37 3.06 3.93
CA GLY A 62 -15.70 3.56 4.28
C GLY A 62 -16.00 3.39 5.79
N PRO A 63 -17.23 3.04 6.17
CA PRO A 63 -17.62 2.95 7.59
C PRO A 63 -16.78 1.96 8.40
N THR A 64 -16.17 0.96 7.74
CA THR A 64 -15.36 -0.05 8.41
C THR A 64 -14.07 0.52 9.01
N CYS A 65 -13.54 1.62 8.47
CA CYS A 65 -12.32 2.26 8.99
C CYS A 65 -12.44 2.62 10.47
N HIS A 66 -13.59 3.19 10.85
CA HIS A 66 -13.86 3.65 12.23
C HIS A 66 -14.13 2.51 13.22
N SER A 67 -14.40 1.31 12.71
CA SER A 67 -14.69 0.14 13.54
C SER A 67 -13.46 -0.73 13.84
N LEU A 68 -12.35 -0.49 13.14
CA LEU A 68 -11.15 -1.32 13.23
C LEU A 68 -10.13 -0.71 14.20
N SER A 69 -9.79 -1.46 15.24
CA SER A 69 -8.76 -1.10 16.21
C SER A 69 -7.35 -1.47 15.72
N ASP A 70 -6.32 -0.95 16.39
CA ASP A 70 -4.92 -1.36 16.17
C ASP A 70 -4.77 -2.90 16.32
N ALA A 71 -5.43 -3.48 17.33
CA ALA A 71 -5.42 -4.93 17.59
C ALA A 71 -6.13 -5.73 16.48
N ASP A 72 -7.09 -5.14 15.79
CA ASP A 72 -7.78 -5.75 14.66
C ASP A 72 -6.92 -5.83 13.41
N ILE A 73 -6.06 -4.82 13.21
CA ILE A 73 -5.12 -4.76 12.09
C ILE A 73 -3.98 -5.76 12.34
N LEU A 74 -3.42 -5.78 13.56
CA LEU A 74 -2.32 -6.69 13.93
C LEU A 74 -2.67 -8.18 13.85
N LYS A 75 -3.97 -8.55 13.80
CA LYS A 75 -4.42 -9.93 13.61
C LYS A 75 -4.50 -10.35 12.13
N CYS A 76 -4.25 -9.44 11.20
CA CYS A 76 -4.42 -9.64 9.76
C CYS A 76 -3.07 -9.66 9.05
N ASP A 77 -2.97 -10.42 7.98
CA ASP A 77 -1.78 -10.43 7.12
C ASP A 77 -1.86 -9.30 6.08
N ILE A 78 -3.08 -9.00 5.62
CA ILE A 78 -3.33 -8.03 4.55
C ILE A 78 -4.36 -7.00 5.02
N VAL A 79 -4.04 -5.72 4.86
CA VAL A 79 -5.01 -4.63 4.93
C VAL A 79 -5.20 -4.04 3.54
N ILE A 80 -6.47 -3.92 3.15
CA ILE A 80 -6.89 -3.47 1.84
C ILE A 80 -7.55 -2.11 1.97
N THR A 81 -7.04 -1.10 1.30
CA THR A 81 -7.58 0.26 1.36
C THR A 81 -7.50 0.98 0.02
N SER A 82 -7.95 2.24 -0.03
CA SER A 82 -7.86 3.08 -1.22
C SER A 82 -7.04 4.33 -0.99
N TYR A 83 -6.52 4.91 -2.07
CA TYR A 83 -5.76 6.17 -2.02
C TYR A 83 -6.53 7.28 -1.30
N ASN A 84 -7.84 7.39 -1.56
CA ASN A 84 -8.68 8.38 -0.89
C ASN A 84 -8.81 8.13 0.62
N THR A 85 -8.95 6.86 1.03
CA THR A 85 -9.05 6.52 2.46
C THR A 85 -7.75 6.82 3.20
N ILE A 86 -6.60 6.45 2.62
CA ILE A 86 -5.27 6.78 3.15
C ILE A 86 -5.13 8.30 3.38
N ASN A 87 -5.52 9.12 2.40
CA ASN A 87 -5.47 10.58 2.52
C ASN A 87 -6.43 11.13 3.60
N GLN A 88 -7.57 10.49 3.82
CA GLN A 88 -8.51 10.89 4.87
C GLN A 88 -7.95 10.54 6.26
N GLU A 89 -7.35 9.36 6.40
CA GLU A 89 -6.68 8.91 7.62
C GLU A 89 -5.47 9.80 7.95
N PHE A 90 -4.74 10.26 6.95
CA PHE A 90 -3.60 11.15 7.16
C PHE A 90 -3.98 12.50 7.77
N LYS A 91 -5.15 13.05 7.41
CA LYS A 91 -5.68 14.26 8.07
C LYS A 91 -5.92 14.04 9.56
N GLN A 92 -6.07 12.78 9.97
CA GLN A 92 -6.30 12.32 11.33
C GLN A 92 -5.03 11.72 11.96
N ILE A 93 -3.85 11.87 11.35
CA ILE A 93 -2.62 11.25 11.87
C ILE A 93 -2.25 11.73 13.28
N ASN A 94 -2.54 12.99 13.61
CA ASN A 94 -2.31 13.57 14.93
C ASN A 94 -3.43 13.25 15.93
N THR A 95 -4.54 12.72 15.46
CA THR A 95 -5.59 12.20 16.33
C THR A 95 -5.30 10.73 16.56
N SER A 96 -5.35 10.26 17.81
CA SER A 96 -5.04 8.87 18.17
C SER A 96 -5.96 7.81 17.54
N THR A 97 -6.82 8.20 16.61
CA THR A 97 -7.81 7.39 15.89
C THR A 97 -7.25 6.72 14.64
N SER A 98 -6.20 7.25 14.01
CA SER A 98 -5.69 6.64 12.78
C SER A 98 -4.79 5.45 13.08
N CYS A 99 -5.34 4.26 12.92
CA CYS A 99 -4.70 3.00 13.24
C CYS A 99 -3.68 2.56 12.16
N ILE A 100 -3.90 2.91 10.89
CA ILE A 100 -2.99 2.52 9.78
C ILE A 100 -1.58 3.11 9.92
N PHE A 101 -1.44 4.35 10.37
CA PHE A 101 -0.14 5.04 10.47
C PHE A 101 0.68 4.63 11.70
N LYS A 102 0.10 3.86 12.64
CA LYS A 102 0.81 3.34 13.81
C LYS A 102 1.45 1.97 13.59
N ILE A 103 1.06 1.29 12.51
CA ILE A 103 1.48 -0.07 12.22
C ILE A 103 2.76 -0.03 11.40
N ASN A 104 3.73 -0.85 11.79
CA ASN A 104 4.89 -1.13 10.95
C ASN A 104 4.46 -2.07 9.83
N TRP A 105 4.59 -1.65 8.59
CA TRP A 105 4.26 -2.44 7.41
C TRP A 105 5.52 -3.15 6.90
N HIS A 106 5.40 -4.43 6.60
CA HIS A 106 6.44 -5.12 5.86
C HIS A 106 6.50 -4.60 4.42
N CYS A 107 5.34 -4.56 3.78
CA CYS A 107 5.21 -4.26 2.37
C CYS A 107 4.02 -3.35 2.12
N ILE A 108 4.21 -2.37 1.23
CA ILE A 108 3.13 -1.66 0.57
C ILE A 108 3.03 -2.13 -0.89
N ILE A 109 1.80 -2.39 -1.35
CA ILE A 109 1.51 -2.71 -2.75
C ILE A 109 0.55 -1.65 -3.28
N MET A 110 0.98 -0.94 -4.33
CA MET A 110 0.20 0.13 -4.94
C MET A 110 -0.25 -0.29 -6.34
N ASP A 111 -1.54 -0.55 -6.50
CA ASP A 111 -2.11 -0.86 -7.82
C ASP A 111 -2.42 0.42 -8.59
N GLU A 112 -2.15 0.38 -9.88
CA GLU A 112 -2.17 1.52 -10.79
C GLU A 112 -1.38 2.73 -10.23
N ALA A 113 -0.15 2.45 -9.79
CA ALA A 113 0.70 3.42 -9.07
C ALA A 113 0.98 4.74 -9.84
N HIS A 114 0.87 4.76 -11.16
CA HIS A 114 0.99 5.99 -11.96
C HIS A 114 -0.05 7.06 -11.58
N TYR A 115 -1.19 6.69 -10.98
CA TYR A 115 -2.23 7.65 -10.58
C TYR A 115 -1.79 8.63 -9.50
N ILE A 116 -0.87 8.22 -8.63
CA ILE A 116 -0.49 8.99 -7.46
C ILE A 116 0.91 9.58 -7.59
N LEU A 117 1.82 8.84 -8.24
CA LEU A 117 3.25 9.17 -8.32
C LEU A 117 3.61 10.13 -9.47
N SER A 118 2.64 10.58 -10.27
CA SER A 118 2.87 11.70 -11.19
C SER A 118 2.71 13.02 -10.45
N GLN A 119 3.77 13.83 -10.35
CA GLN A 119 3.73 15.22 -9.89
C GLN A 119 3.49 15.45 -8.38
N TYR A 120 4.05 14.63 -7.49
CA TYR A 120 4.04 14.88 -6.03
C TYR A 120 2.66 15.24 -5.50
N THR A 121 1.73 14.30 -5.65
CA THR A 121 0.40 14.53 -5.13
C THR A 121 0.43 14.53 -3.59
N SER A 122 -0.58 15.11 -2.95
CA SER A 122 -0.75 14.99 -1.49
C SER A 122 -0.81 13.53 -1.01
N THR A 123 -1.12 12.60 -1.92
CA THR A 123 -1.11 11.16 -1.67
C THR A 123 0.30 10.61 -1.50
N ASP A 124 1.28 11.09 -2.27
CA ASP A 124 2.66 10.59 -2.18
C ASP A 124 3.24 10.90 -0.81
N HIS A 125 3.14 12.16 -0.38
CA HIS A 125 3.54 12.59 0.96
C HIS A 125 2.80 11.85 2.08
N THR A 126 1.53 11.52 1.84
CA THR A 126 0.77 10.73 2.80
C THR A 126 1.36 9.33 2.92
N ILE A 127 1.65 8.66 1.80
CA ILE A 127 2.17 7.30 1.83
C ILE A 127 3.62 7.28 2.37
N ASP A 128 4.44 8.31 2.09
CA ASP A 128 5.78 8.47 2.67
C ASP A 128 5.76 8.50 4.21
N SER A 129 4.65 8.92 4.82
CA SER A 129 4.52 8.95 6.29
C SER A 129 4.25 7.58 6.92
N LEU A 130 4.01 6.54 6.12
CA LEU A 130 3.86 5.17 6.62
C LEU A 130 5.22 4.56 6.97
N LEU A 131 5.28 3.88 8.12
CA LEU A 131 6.43 3.07 8.51
C LEU A 131 6.43 1.76 7.71
N LEU A 132 7.29 1.63 6.71
CA LEU A 132 7.31 0.48 5.81
C LEU A 132 8.71 0.01 5.42
N SER A 133 8.87 -1.29 5.14
CA SER A 133 10.18 -1.89 4.76
C SER A 133 10.35 -2.14 3.26
N ARG A 134 9.25 -2.30 2.51
CA ARG A 134 9.26 -2.65 1.10
C ARG A 134 8.13 -1.98 0.35
N THR A 135 8.41 -1.55 -0.87
CA THR A 135 7.45 -0.97 -1.80
C THR A 135 7.32 -1.82 -3.05
N ILE A 136 6.09 -2.05 -3.51
CA ILE A 136 5.79 -2.66 -4.81
C ILE A 136 4.78 -1.80 -5.55
N CYS A 137 5.18 -1.29 -6.72
CA CYS A 137 4.30 -0.56 -7.63
C CYS A 137 3.80 -1.49 -8.72
N LEU A 138 2.49 -1.72 -8.79
CA LEU A 138 1.86 -2.52 -9.84
C LEU A 138 1.20 -1.57 -10.86
N THR A 139 1.76 -1.46 -12.05
CA THR A 139 1.11 -0.71 -13.12
C THR A 139 1.42 -1.28 -14.50
N GLY A 140 0.42 -1.24 -15.39
CA GLY A 140 0.62 -1.57 -16.81
C GLY A 140 1.13 -0.40 -17.66
N THR A 141 1.12 0.81 -17.10
CA THR A 141 1.42 2.06 -17.80
C THR A 141 2.29 2.93 -16.90
N PRO A 142 3.60 2.61 -16.75
CA PRO A 142 4.50 3.34 -15.85
C PRO A 142 4.75 4.79 -16.29
N ILE A 143 4.51 5.10 -17.56
CA ILE A 143 4.50 6.46 -18.11
C ILE A 143 3.08 6.66 -18.65
N HIS A 144 2.29 7.52 -18.01
CA HIS A 144 0.92 7.80 -18.44
C HIS A 144 0.82 9.17 -19.10
N ASN A 145 1.34 10.20 -18.44
CA ASN A 145 1.32 11.58 -18.90
C ASN A 145 2.73 12.11 -19.17
N THR A 146 3.67 11.86 -18.25
CA THR A 146 5.00 12.48 -18.29
C THR A 146 6.10 11.51 -17.87
N ILE A 147 7.36 11.82 -18.21
CA ILE A 147 8.51 11.05 -17.73
C ILE A 147 8.65 11.09 -16.19
N TYR A 148 8.08 12.10 -15.55
CA TYR A 148 8.06 12.22 -14.09
C TYR A 148 7.23 11.14 -13.41
N ASP A 149 6.28 10.52 -14.11
CA ASP A 149 5.50 9.40 -13.58
C ASP A 149 6.42 8.21 -13.26
N LEU A 150 7.36 7.93 -14.18
CA LEU A 150 8.37 6.89 -14.00
C LEU A 150 9.35 7.26 -12.89
N TRP A 151 9.77 8.53 -12.84
CA TRP A 151 10.64 9.02 -11.76
C TRP A 151 10.00 8.87 -10.38
N GLY A 152 8.71 9.22 -10.24
CA GLY A 152 7.97 9.06 -8.99
C GLY A 152 7.90 7.59 -8.57
N ILE A 153 7.59 6.68 -9.50
CA ILE A 153 7.62 5.23 -9.27
C ILE A 153 9.00 4.76 -8.78
N ILE A 154 10.08 5.14 -9.48
CA ILE A 154 11.44 4.71 -9.13
C ILE A 154 11.84 5.26 -7.77
N SER A 155 11.62 6.55 -7.53
CA SER A 155 11.99 7.22 -6.29
C SER A 155 11.34 6.53 -5.08
N PHE A 156 10.03 6.26 -5.18
CA PHE A 156 9.26 5.63 -4.11
C PHE A 156 9.66 4.15 -3.86
N ILE A 157 10.12 3.43 -4.89
CA ILE A 157 10.67 2.07 -4.73
C ILE A 157 12.05 2.11 -4.08
N THR A 158 12.89 3.08 -4.44
CA THR A 158 14.28 3.15 -3.95
C THR A 158 14.42 3.65 -2.52
N GLN A 159 13.47 4.47 -2.05
CA GLN A 159 13.52 5.03 -0.70
C GLN A 159 12.16 4.84 0.01
N PRO A 160 11.83 3.60 0.40
CA PRO A 160 10.56 3.32 1.07
C PRO A 160 10.47 4.08 2.42
N GLY A 161 9.46 4.94 2.59
CA GLY A 161 9.23 5.71 3.82
C GLY A 161 10.19 6.87 4.06
N ALA A 162 10.99 7.27 3.07
CA ALA A 162 11.79 8.48 3.14
C ALA A 162 11.00 9.68 2.58
N GLN A 163 11.07 10.84 3.24
CA GLN A 163 10.59 12.07 2.63
C GLN A 163 11.47 12.41 1.43
N ILE A 164 10.94 12.23 0.23
CA ILE A 164 11.70 12.52 -0.99
C ILE A 164 11.73 14.05 -1.16
N ASN A 165 12.90 14.67 -0.96
CA ASN A 165 13.11 16.10 -1.17
C ASN A 165 13.52 16.37 -2.63
N ILE A 166 12.62 16.90 -3.46
CA ILE A 166 13.02 17.47 -4.76
C ILE A 166 13.46 18.92 -4.55
N THR A 167 14.67 19.12 -4.02
CA THR A 167 15.38 20.39 -4.23
C THR A 167 16.29 20.23 -5.44
N GLY A 168 15.68 20.21 -6.63
CA GLY A 168 16.40 20.15 -7.89
C GLY A 168 15.45 20.43 -9.06
N HIS A 169 15.52 21.66 -9.59
CA HIS A 169 14.88 22.15 -10.81
C HIS A 169 13.37 22.45 -10.77
N HIS A 170 13.05 23.70 -10.46
CA HIS A 170 12.53 24.65 -11.46
C HIS A 170 12.64 26.08 -10.91
N SER A 171 13.82 26.67 -11.10
CA SER A 171 14.03 28.13 -11.05
C SER A 171 14.85 28.49 -12.28
N SER A 172 14.15 28.76 -13.37
CA SER A 172 14.64 29.47 -14.55
C SER A 172 13.43 30.12 -15.20
#